data_AF-A0A6S7AFX4-F1
#
_entry.id   AF-A0A6S7AFX4-F1
#
_cell.length_a   1.000
_cell.length_b   1.000
_cell.length_c   1.000
_cell.angle_alpha   90.00
_cell.angle_beta   90.00
_cell.angle_gamma   90.00
#
_symmetry.space_group_name_H-M   'P 1'
#
loop_
_entity.id
_entity.type
_entity.pdbx_description
1 polymer ?
#
loop_
_entity_poly.entity_id
_entity_poly.type
_entity_poly.pdbx_seq_one_letter_code
_entity_poly.pdbx_strand_id
1 'polypeptide(L)'
;MHADIPAQALAADGVRFKVLAQIFPVLRHETLAPLSNATLAVAMLRQTPEGASADALQQRCQRLAGDLQHMLEDSVNVVRDLDQWLVDNGARLPANALLRQCRKLLFSQLMWSKRQVRWPDEAAAIELPAFTSRYLVMAWLLCMLPWLPEGAELVLDASATDVWHADFSAASQAPATPQLFDAQDIALLAEASGWRLERQPQRWSLHLPAAPTAC
;
A
#
# COMPACT_ATOMS: atom_id res chain seq x y z
N MET A 1 13.06 -13.22 29.56
CA MET A 1 11.70 -12.70 29.85
C MET A 1 10.91 -12.81 28.56
N HIS A 2 10.21 -13.93 28.33
CA HIS A 2 9.32 -14.06 27.18
C HIS A 2 8.11 -13.18 27.50
N ALA A 3 7.97 -12.05 26.82
CA ALA A 3 6.74 -11.29 26.90
C ALA A 3 5.66 -12.15 26.22
N ASP A 4 4.66 -12.60 26.98
CA ASP A 4 3.47 -13.21 26.40
C ASP A 4 2.83 -12.16 25.48
N ILE A 5 2.97 -12.36 24.17
CA ILE A 5 2.30 -11.53 23.18
C ILE A 5 0.80 -11.83 23.34
N PRO A 6 -0.05 -10.81 23.59
CA PRO A 6 -1.49 -11.03 23.72
C PRO A 6 -2.03 -11.75 22.48
N ALA A 7 -2.90 -12.75 22.66
CA ALA A 7 -3.45 -13.55 21.55
C ALA A 7 -4.06 -12.68 20.43
N GLN A 8 -4.60 -11.52 20.81
CA GLN A 8 -5.18 -10.54 19.89
C GLN A 8 -4.13 -9.80 19.04
N ALA A 9 -2.95 -9.51 19.61
CA ALA A 9 -1.84 -8.93 18.86
C ALA A 9 -1.29 -9.92 17.83
N LEU A 10 -1.15 -11.20 18.22
CA LEU A 10 -0.83 -12.29 17.30
C LEU A 10 -1.86 -12.44 16.17
N ALA A 11 -3.15 -12.31 16.50
CA ALA A 11 -4.22 -12.37 15.50
C ALA A 11 -4.10 -11.21 14.50
N ALA A 12 -3.88 -9.98 14.98
CA ALA A 12 -3.65 -8.82 14.12
C ALA A 12 -2.42 -9.00 13.22
N ASP A 13 -1.31 -9.56 13.72
CA ASP A 13 -0.13 -9.89 12.91
C ASP A 13 -0.44 -10.93 11.83
N GLY A 14 -1.27 -11.92 12.15
CA GLY A 14 -1.80 -12.87 11.15
C GLY A 14 -2.53 -12.16 10.01
N VAL A 15 -3.38 -11.17 10.33
CA VAL A 15 -4.05 -10.36 9.30
C VAL A 15 -3.07 -9.51 8.51
N ARG A 16 -2.09 -8.87 9.15
CA ARG A 16 -1.03 -8.10 8.46
C ARG A 16 -0.27 -8.97 7.47
N PHE A 17 0.03 -10.21 7.84
CA PHE A 17 0.66 -11.18 6.95
C PHE A 17 -0.23 -11.54 5.75
N LYS A 18 -1.54 -11.74 5.96
CA LYS A 18 -2.50 -11.91 4.84
C LYS A 18 -2.45 -10.72 3.87
N VAL A 19 -2.44 -9.49 4.39
CA VAL A 19 -2.33 -8.27 3.56
C VAL A 19 -1.00 -8.26 2.80
N LEU A 20 0.12 -8.51 3.48
CA LEU A 20 1.43 -8.60 2.84
C LEU A 20 1.42 -9.57 1.67
N ALA A 21 0.87 -10.78 1.87
CA ALA A 21 0.79 -11.77 0.80
C ALA A 21 0.04 -11.28 -0.45
N GLN A 22 -0.95 -10.39 -0.28
CA GLN A 22 -1.70 -9.80 -1.39
C GLN A 22 -0.96 -8.70 -2.14
N ILE A 23 -0.19 -7.88 -1.43
CA ILE A 23 0.53 -6.73 -2.02
C ILE A 23 1.98 -7.06 -2.40
N PHE A 24 2.52 -8.17 -1.88
CA PHE A 24 3.92 -8.57 -2.09
C PHE A 24 4.31 -8.67 -3.57
N PRO A 25 3.47 -9.18 -4.51
CA PRO A 25 3.82 -9.17 -5.93
C PRO A 25 4.13 -7.77 -6.46
N VAL A 26 3.36 -6.76 -6.04
CA VAL A 26 3.56 -5.36 -6.43
C VAL A 26 4.83 -4.82 -5.78
N LEU A 27 5.01 -5.01 -4.48
CA LEU A 27 6.21 -4.58 -3.74
C LEU A 27 7.49 -5.20 -4.32
N ARG A 28 7.45 -6.49 -4.66
CA ARG A 28 8.56 -7.22 -5.30
C ARG A 28 8.87 -6.63 -6.67
N HIS A 29 7.85 -6.36 -7.49
CA HIS A 29 8.05 -5.75 -8.80
C HIS A 29 8.71 -4.38 -8.69
N GLU A 30 8.24 -3.54 -7.75
CA GLU A 30 8.83 -2.22 -7.48
C GLU A 30 10.30 -2.31 -7.04
N THR A 31 10.63 -3.30 -6.21
CA THR A 31 12.01 -3.53 -5.75
C THR A 31 12.93 -4.03 -6.85
N LEU A 32 12.44 -4.90 -7.75
CA LEU A 32 13.26 -5.52 -8.79
C LEU A 32 13.46 -4.63 -10.03
N ALA A 33 12.53 -3.73 -10.32
CA ALA A 33 12.59 -2.86 -11.50
C ALA A 33 13.87 -2.00 -11.55
N PRO A 34 14.24 -1.22 -10.52
CA PRO A 34 15.43 -0.38 -10.59
C PRO A 34 16.73 -1.20 -10.63
N LEU A 35 16.80 -2.35 -9.95
CA LEU A 35 17.93 -3.28 -10.00
C LEU A 35 18.13 -3.88 -11.41
N SER A 36 17.03 -4.22 -12.09
CA SER A 36 17.08 -4.74 -13.46
C SER A 36 17.57 -3.67 -14.43
N ASN A 37 17.10 -2.43 -14.27
CA ASN A 37 17.54 -1.30 -15.10
C ASN A 37 19.02 -0.97 -14.87
N ALA A 38 19.48 -0.99 -13.61
CA ALA A 38 20.89 -0.80 -13.28
C ALA A 38 21.77 -1.88 -13.94
N THR A 39 21.34 -3.15 -13.89
CA THR A 39 22.04 -4.26 -14.55
C THR A 39 22.16 -4.05 -16.06
N LEU A 40 21.08 -3.58 -16.71
CA LEU A 40 21.09 -3.25 -18.13
C LEU A 40 22.03 -2.07 -18.44
N ALA A 41 22.01 -1.00 -17.63
CA ALA A 41 22.90 0.15 -17.81
C ALA A 41 24.38 -0.25 -17.70
N VAL A 42 24.74 -1.13 -16.75
CA VAL A 42 26.09 -1.72 -16.66
C VAL A 42 26.45 -2.53 -17.90
N ALA A 43 25.53 -3.35 -18.41
CA ALA A 43 25.77 -4.10 -19.64
C ALA A 43 25.99 -3.17 -20.84
N MET A 44 25.24 -2.07 -20.94
CA MET A 44 25.40 -1.06 -21.98
C MET A 44 26.74 -0.32 -21.87
N LEU A 45 27.24 -0.04 -20.66
CA LEU A 45 28.57 0.53 -20.43
C LEU A 45 29.70 -0.38 -20.91
N ARG A 46 29.52 -1.70 -20.84
CA ARG A 46 30.50 -2.69 -21.33
C ARG A 46 30.51 -2.83 -22.85
N GLN A 47 29.50 -2.29 -23.55
CA GLN A 47 29.42 -2.34 -24.99
C GLN A 47 29.92 -1.03 -25.62
N THR A 48 30.89 -1.16 -26.53
CA THR A 48 31.38 -0.06 -27.36
C THR A 48 30.62 -0.08 -28.69
N PRO A 49 29.70 0.85 -28.95
CA PRO A 49 29.00 0.91 -30.23
C PRO A 49 29.99 1.10 -31.40
N GLU A 50 29.81 0.31 -32.45
CA GLU A 50 30.63 0.35 -33.66
C GLU A 50 30.55 1.72 -34.34
N GLY A 51 31.70 2.30 -34.69
CA GLY A 51 31.79 3.58 -35.39
C GLY A 51 31.60 4.83 -34.52
N ALA A 52 31.46 4.70 -33.19
CA ALA A 52 31.34 5.84 -32.29
C ALA A 52 32.68 6.57 -32.10
N SER A 53 32.66 7.92 -32.13
CA SER A 53 33.84 8.72 -31.79
C SER A 53 34.18 8.62 -30.29
N ALA A 54 35.43 8.90 -29.94
CA ALA A 54 35.90 8.89 -28.55
C ALA A 54 35.08 9.84 -27.65
N ASP A 55 34.77 11.04 -28.14
CA ASP A 55 33.97 12.03 -27.40
C ASP A 55 32.53 11.56 -27.17
N ALA A 56 31.91 10.93 -28.19
CA ALA A 56 30.56 10.38 -28.08
C ALA A 56 30.49 9.21 -27.09
N LEU A 57 31.54 8.37 -27.05
CA LEU A 57 31.68 7.31 -26.07
C LEU A 57 31.84 7.87 -24.66
N GLN A 58 32.67 8.88 -24.46
CA GLN A 58 32.88 9.51 -23.16
C GLN A 58 31.59 10.15 -22.62
N GLN A 59 30.86 10.91 -23.44
CA GLN A 59 29.58 11.51 -23.05
C GLN A 59 28.51 10.46 -22.74
N ARG A 60 28.46 9.36 -23.49
CA ARG A 60 27.57 8.23 -23.21
C ARG A 60 27.92 7.56 -21.89
N CYS A 61 29.20 7.31 -21.62
CA CYS A 61 29.66 6.73 -20.37
C CYS A 61 29.32 7.61 -19.17
N GLN A 62 29.51 8.93 -19.27
CA GLN A 62 29.15 9.87 -18.21
C GLN A 62 27.65 9.86 -17.90
N ARG A 63 26.79 9.89 -18.94
CA ARG A 63 25.33 9.81 -18.76
C ARG A 63 24.90 8.49 -18.12
N LEU A 64 25.36 7.36 -18.68
CA LEU A 64 25.03 6.04 -18.14
C LEU A 64 25.54 5.84 -16.71
N ALA A 65 26.69 6.41 -16.35
CA ALA A 65 27.20 6.37 -14.98
C ALA A 65 26.32 7.20 -14.02
N GLY A 66 25.85 8.38 -14.44
CA GLY A 66 24.90 9.17 -13.68
C GLY A 66 23.55 8.47 -13.51
N ASP A 67 23.01 7.91 -14.59
CA ASP A 67 21.76 7.13 -14.58
C ASP A 67 21.89 5.90 -13.66
N LEU A 68 23.02 5.20 -13.72
CA LEU A 68 23.30 4.07 -12.85
C LEU A 68 23.32 4.48 -11.38
N GLN A 69 23.98 5.59 -11.04
CA GLN A 69 24.03 6.09 -9.68
C GLN A 69 22.62 6.40 -9.15
N HIS A 70 21.80 7.09 -9.96
CA HIS A 70 20.42 7.40 -9.58
C HIS A 70 19.59 6.12 -9.39
N MET A 71 19.66 5.15 -10.31
CA MET A 71 18.95 3.87 -10.17
C MET A 71 19.36 3.06 -8.94
N LEU A 72 20.64 3.14 -8.54
CA LEU A 72 21.14 2.49 -7.33
C LEU A 72 20.64 3.19 -6.06
N GLU A 73 20.66 4.52 -6.03
CA GLU A 73 20.08 5.31 -4.94
C GLU A 73 18.58 5.03 -4.79
N ASP A 74 17.84 5.02 -5.90
CA ASP A 74 16.43 4.62 -5.93
C ASP A 74 16.21 3.19 -5.42
N SER A 75 17.07 2.24 -5.83
CA SER A 75 17.00 0.85 -5.35
C SER A 75 17.16 0.77 -3.82
N VAL A 76 18.10 1.52 -3.24
CA VAL A 76 18.30 1.57 -1.78
C VAL A 76 17.06 2.12 -1.09
N ASN A 77 16.46 3.18 -1.63
CA ASN A 77 15.23 3.77 -1.08
C ASN A 77 14.06 2.79 -1.13
N VAL A 78 13.85 2.09 -2.26
CA VAL A 78 12.78 1.09 -2.39
C VAL A 78 12.97 -0.08 -1.42
N VAL A 79 14.20 -0.54 -1.19
CA VAL A 79 14.48 -1.60 -0.20
C VAL A 79 14.19 -1.13 1.22
N ARG A 80 14.53 0.12 1.56
CA ARG A 80 14.18 0.71 2.86
C ARG A 80 12.66 0.86 3.02
N ASP A 81 11.96 1.24 1.97
CA ASP A 81 10.50 1.32 1.99
C ASP A 81 9.86 -0.06 2.17
N LEU A 82 10.47 -1.12 1.61
CA LEU A 82 10.04 -2.50 1.86
C LEU A 82 10.24 -2.91 3.33
N ASP A 83 11.36 -2.53 3.96
CA ASP A 83 11.61 -2.80 5.38
C ASP A 83 10.55 -2.14 6.28
N GLN A 84 10.12 -0.93 5.93
CA GLN A 84 9.02 -0.26 6.62
C GLN A 84 7.73 -1.08 6.56
N TRP A 85 7.53 -1.96 5.57
CA TRP A 85 6.42 -2.92 5.54
C TRP A 85 6.52 -3.98 6.64
N LEU A 86 7.72 -4.42 6.98
CA LEU A 86 7.91 -5.54 7.91
C LEU A 86 8.04 -5.10 9.37
N VAL A 87 8.60 -3.91 9.61
CA VAL A 87 8.89 -3.41 10.95
C VAL A 87 8.23 -2.06 11.18
N ASP A 88 7.58 -1.91 12.34
CA ASP A 88 7.07 -0.61 12.78
C ASP A 88 8.23 0.24 13.31
N ASN A 89 8.58 1.29 12.56
CA ASN A 89 9.61 2.25 12.92
C ASN A 89 9.03 3.55 13.51
N GLY A 90 7.72 3.59 13.80
CA GLY A 90 7.03 4.78 14.30
C GLY A 90 6.84 5.89 13.27
N ALA A 91 7.06 5.61 11.97
CA ALA A 91 6.82 6.59 10.92
C ALA A 91 5.36 7.04 10.89
N ARG A 92 5.16 8.33 10.60
CA ARG A 92 3.84 8.91 10.33
C ARG A 92 3.81 9.41 8.89
N LEU A 93 2.63 9.33 8.29
CA LEU A 93 2.40 9.81 6.93
C LEU A 93 1.13 10.68 6.88
N PRO A 94 1.13 11.72 6.04
CA PRO A 94 -0.09 12.43 5.70
C PRO A 94 -1.12 11.44 5.12
N ALA A 95 -2.39 11.58 5.47
CA ALA A 95 -3.46 10.71 4.98
C ALA A 95 -3.48 10.59 3.44
N ASN A 96 -3.25 11.69 2.73
CA ASN A 96 -3.17 11.68 1.26
C ASN A 96 -2.00 10.80 0.76
N ALA A 97 -0.82 10.90 1.39
CA ALA A 97 0.32 10.05 1.02
C ALA A 97 0.02 8.56 1.25
N LEU A 98 -0.62 8.22 2.38
CA LEU A 98 -1.04 6.86 2.70
C LEU A 98 -2.05 6.31 1.68
N LEU A 99 -3.10 7.08 1.36
CA LEU A 99 -4.11 6.66 0.39
C LEU A 99 -3.53 6.48 -1.02
N ARG A 100 -2.59 7.35 -1.43
CA ARG A 100 -1.87 7.17 -2.71
C ARG A 100 -1.05 5.88 -2.74
N GLN A 101 -0.39 5.53 -1.64
CA GLN A 101 0.34 4.26 -1.52
C GLN A 101 -0.63 3.07 -1.64
N CYS A 102 -1.74 3.07 -0.90
CA CYS A 102 -2.75 2.01 -1.00
C CYS A 102 -3.34 1.89 -2.42
N ARG A 103 -3.60 3.02 -3.09
CA ARG A 103 -4.08 3.06 -4.49
C ARG A 103 -3.11 2.37 -5.45
N LYS A 104 -1.82 2.67 -5.32
CA LYS A 104 -0.77 2.04 -6.13
C LYS A 104 -0.74 0.52 -5.95
N LEU A 105 -0.81 0.06 -4.70
CA LEU A 105 -0.73 -1.37 -4.36
C LEU A 105 -1.98 -2.16 -4.80
N LEU A 106 -3.16 -1.53 -4.81
CA LEU A 106 -4.39 -2.16 -5.28
C LEU A 106 -4.53 -2.19 -6.81
N PHE A 107 -3.73 -1.41 -7.53
CA PHE A 107 -3.90 -1.20 -8.97
C PHE A 107 -4.02 -2.52 -9.75
N SER A 108 -3.07 -3.45 -9.55
CA SER A 108 -3.10 -4.73 -10.26
C SER A 108 -4.38 -5.52 -9.96
N GLN A 109 -4.85 -5.55 -8.71
CA GLN A 109 -6.07 -6.29 -8.36
C GLN A 109 -7.33 -5.67 -8.96
N LEU A 110 -7.42 -4.34 -8.98
CA LEU A 110 -8.55 -3.63 -9.58
C LEU A 110 -8.61 -3.84 -11.09
N MET A 111 -7.45 -3.83 -11.76
CA MET A 111 -7.34 -4.09 -13.20
C MET A 111 -7.92 -5.45 -13.60
N TRP A 112 -7.67 -6.51 -12.83
CA TRP A 112 -8.16 -7.86 -13.16
C TRP A 112 -9.61 -8.11 -12.75
N SER A 113 -10.10 -7.46 -11.68
CA SER A 113 -11.45 -7.69 -11.15
C SER A 113 -12.54 -6.89 -11.86
N LYS A 114 -12.18 -5.91 -12.70
CA LYS A 114 -13.09 -4.92 -13.33
C LYS A 114 -13.95 -4.14 -12.32
N ARG A 115 -13.54 -4.11 -11.05
CA ARG A 115 -14.11 -3.28 -9.99
C ARG A 115 -13.25 -2.05 -9.81
N GLN A 116 -13.86 -1.00 -9.29
CA GLN A 116 -13.17 0.28 -9.11
C GLN A 116 -13.23 0.76 -7.67
N VAL A 117 -12.26 1.60 -7.32
CA VAL A 117 -12.29 2.40 -6.10
C VAL A 117 -12.20 3.85 -6.54
N ARG A 118 -13.24 4.63 -6.24
CA ARG A 118 -13.22 6.08 -6.38
C ARG A 118 -12.55 6.65 -5.14
N TRP A 119 -11.28 7.03 -5.31
CA TRP A 119 -10.46 7.64 -4.28
C TRP A 119 -10.90 9.09 -4.05
N PRO A 120 -10.78 9.63 -2.82
CA PRO A 120 -11.10 11.02 -2.56
C PRO A 120 -10.10 11.94 -3.28
N ASP A 121 -10.59 13.08 -3.77
CA ASP A 121 -9.75 14.11 -4.39
C ASP A 121 -8.85 14.78 -3.34
N GLU A 122 -9.41 15.03 -2.15
CA GLU A 122 -8.72 15.56 -0.98
C GLU A 122 -8.93 14.65 0.23
N ALA A 123 -7.87 14.39 0.97
CA ALA A 123 -7.93 13.68 2.25
C ALA A 123 -7.77 14.67 3.40
N ALA A 124 -8.27 14.30 4.56
CA ALA A 124 -8.11 15.03 5.80
C ALA A 124 -6.64 15.41 6.03
N ALA A 125 -6.40 16.64 6.49
CA ALA A 125 -5.06 17.14 6.81
C ALA A 125 -4.56 16.57 8.15
N ILE A 126 -4.39 15.25 8.22
CA ILE A 126 -3.98 14.49 9.40
C ILE A 126 -2.79 13.59 9.11
N GLU A 127 -1.98 13.37 10.14
CA GLU A 127 -0.85 12.46 10.14
C GLU A 127 -1.24 11.15 10.81
N LEU A 128 -1.03 10.03 10.13
CA LEU A 128 -1.40 8.69 10.60
C LEU A 128 -0.17 7.81 10.81
N PRO A 129 -0.15 6.91 11.82
CA PRO A 129 0.89 5.90 11.94
C PRO A 129 0.95 5.04 10.67
N ALA A 130 2.06 5.12 9.95
CA ALA A 130 2.17 4.55 8.61
C ALA A 130 2.00 3.03 8.64
N PHE A 131 2.69 2.36 9.59
CA PHE A 131 2.75 0.92 9.69
C PHE A 131 1.36 0.30 9.85
N THR A 132 0.59 0.76 10.83
CA THR A 132 -0.71 0.16 11.17
C THR A 132 -1.82 0.61 10.21
N SER A 133 -1.87 1.90 9.85
CA SER A 133 -2.94 2.44 9.03
C SER A 133 -2.97 1.88 7.60
N ARG A 134 -1.81 1.65 6.97
CA ARG A 134 -1.78 1.04 5.62
C ARG A 134 -2.34 -0.38 5.61
N TYR A 135 -2.07 -1.17 6.66
CA TYR A 135 -2.58 -2.54 6.78
C TYR A 135 -4.08 -2.55 6.95
N LEU A 136 -4.58 -1.68 7.83
CA LEU A 136 -6.00 -1.51 8.07
C LEU A 136 -6.74 -1.09 6.80
N VAL A 137 -6.26 -0.03 6.12
CA VAL A 137 -6.88 0.47 4.89
C VAL A 137 -6.85 -0.59 3.79
N MET A 138 -5.71 -1.25 3.57
CA MET A 138 -5.61 -2.32 2.58
C MET A 138 -6.56 -3.47 2.87
N ALA A 139 -6.57 -4.00 4.10
CA ALA A 139 -7.47 -5.08 4.48
C ALA A 139 -8.94 -4.66 4.30
N TRP A 140 -9.28 -3.44 4.72
CA TRP A 140 -10.63 -2.91 4.61
C TRP A 140 -11.12 -2.89 3.16
N LEU A 141 -10.32 -2.35 2.24
CA LEU A 141 -10.66 -2.31 0.82
C LEU A 141 -10.72 -3.72 0.20
N LEU A 142 -9.75 -4.58 0.53
CA LEU A 142 -9.70 -5.96 0.03
C LEU A 142 -10.85 -6.82 0.55
N CYS A 143 -11.38 -6.52 1.73
CA CYS A 143 -12.57 -7.16 2.29
C CYS A 143 -13.84 -6.70 1.57
N MET A 144 -13.96 -5.41 1.25
CA MET A 144 -15.16 -4.85 0.62
C MET A 144 -15.26 -5.13 -0.88
N LEU A 145 -14.14 -5.10 -1.62
CA LEU A 145 -14.14 -5.25 -3.07
C LEU A 145 -14.91 -6.49 -3.59
N PRO A 146 -14.78 -7.69 -2.99
CA PRO A 146 -15.53 -8.86 -3.47
C PRO A 146 -17.05 -8.76 -3.33
N TRP A 147 -17.56 -7.83 -2.52
CA TRP A 147 -18.99 -7.57 -2.38
C TRP A 147 -19.56 -6.69 -3.50
N LEU A 148 -18.71 -6.09 -4.33
CA LEU A 148 -19.17 -5.31 -5.48
C LEU A 148 -19.49 -6.23 -6.66
N PRO A 149 -20.61 -5.97 -7.36
CA PRO A 149 -20.80 -6.53 -8.70
C PRO A 149 -19.71 -6.03 -9.65
N GLU A 150 -19.49 -6.75 -10.75
CA GLU A 150 -18.53 -6.36 -11.79
C GLU A 150 -18.90 -4.99 -12.38
N GLY A 151 -17.93 -4.10 -12.57
CA GLY A 151 -18.15 -2.75 -13.09
C GLY A 151 -18.65 -1.72 -12.06
N ALA A 152 -19.01 -2.14 -10.84
CA ALA A 152 -19.35 -1.19 -9.77
C ALA A 152 -18.10 -0.63 -9.06
N GLU A 153 -18.32 0.40 -8.26
CA GLU A 153 -17.27 1.13 -7.57
C GLU A 153 -17.50 1.19 -6.06
N LEU A 154 -16.40 1.19 -5.31
CA LEU A 154 -16.36 1.62 -3.91
C LEU A 154 -16.00 3.09 -3.88
N VAL A 155 -16.83 3.93 -3.26
CA VAL A 155 -16.54 5.37 -3.09
C VAL A 155 -15.92 5.59 -1.73
N LEU A 156 -14.69 6.08 -1.70
CA LEU A 156 -13.98 6.42 -0.46
C LEU A 156 -14.09 7.89 -0.15
N ASP A 157 -14.54 8.19 1.06
CA ASP A 157 -14.48 9.51 1.67
C ASP A 157 -13.53 9.46 2.87
N ALA A 158 -12.44 10.21 2.78
CA ALA A 158 -11.45 10.37 3.84
C ALA A 158 -11.21 11.86 4.15
N SER A 159 -12.19 12.72 3.86
CA SER A 159 -12.09 14.16 4.06
C SER A 159 -12.16 14.58 5.53
N ALA A 160 -12.83 13.77 6.37
CA ALA A 160 -12.99 14.02 7.78
C ALA A 160 -11.83 13.45 8.63
N THR A 161 -11.58 14.12 9.77
CA THR A 161 -10.45 13.82 10.68
C THR A 161 -10.76 12.75 11.71
N ASP A 162 -12.03 12.39 11.86
CA ASP A 162 -12.58 11.52 12.90
C ASP A 162 -13.15 10.22 12.33
N VAL A 163 -13.66 10.23 11.10
CA VAL A 163 -14.22 9.04 10.47
C VAL A 163 -13.97 9.04 8.96
N TRP A 164 -13.59 7.87 8.44
CA TRP A 164 -13.51 7.61 7.00
C TRP A 164 -14.61 6.64 6.59
N HIS A 165 -15.16 6.84 5.39
CA HIS A 165 -16.27 6.06 4.87
C HIS A 165 -15.89 5.36 3.56
N ALA A 166 -16.42 4.17 3.37
CA ALA A 166 -16.44 3.45 2.12
C ALA A 166 -17.87 3.06 1.79
N ASP A 167 -18.38 3.60 0.68
CA ASP A 167 -19.75 3.41 0.21
C ASP A 167 -19.78 2.51 -1.01
N PHE A 168 -20.69 1.53 -1.04
CA PHE A 168 -20.95 0.75 -2.24
C PHE A 168 -21.82 1.58 -3.20
N SER A 169 -21.37 1.79 -4.44
CA SER A 169 -22.18 2.54 -5.43
C SER A 169 -23.39 1.77 -5.97
N ALA A 170 -23.39 0.46 -5.77
CA ALA A 170 -24.47 -0.45 -6.09
C ALA A 170 -24.74 -1.36 -4.89
N ALA A 171 -25.92 -1.98 -4.84
CA ALA A 171 -26.26 -2.88 -3.76
C ALA A 171 -25.22 -4.00 -3.61
N SER A 172 -24.56 -4.06 -2.43
CA SER A 172 -23.60 -5.11 -2.09
C SER A 172 -24.18 -6.51 -2.31
N GLN A 173 -23.40 -7.41 -2.90
CA GLN A 173 -23.76 -8.80 -3.11
C GLN A 173 -22.82 -9.71 -2.33
N ALA A 174 -23.32 -10.81 -1.80
CA ALA A 174 -22.45 -11.79 -1.16
C ALA A 174 -21.45 -12.34 -2.20
N PRO A 175 -20.16 -12.45 -1.85
CA PRO A 175 -19.14 -13.01 -2.73
C PRO A 175 -19.45 -14.47 -3.09
N ALA A 176 -19.18 -14.86 -4.34
CA ALA A 176 -19.37 -16.25 -4.78
C ALA A 176 -18.27 -17.21 -4.27
N THR A 177 -17.13 -16.68 -3.86
CA THR A 177 -15.97 -17.45 -3.37
C THR A 177 -15.64 -17.06 -1.92
N PRO A 178 -15.00 -17.96 -1.14
CA PRO A 178 -14.49 -17.62 0.18
C PRO A 178 -13.60 -16.39 0.12
N GLN A 179 -13.84 -15.44 1.03
CA GLN A 179 -13.06 -14.21 1.10
C GLN A 179 -11.76 -14.45 1.85
N LEU A 180 -10.70 -13.79 1.40
CA LEU A 180 -9.42 -13.80 2.11
C LEU A 180 -9.48 -12.95 3.39
N PHE A 181 -10.29 -11.89 3.36
CA PHE A 181 -10.54 -11.00 4.50
C PHE A 181 -12.02 -10.97 4.80
N ASP A 182 -12.34 -11.08 6.08
CA ASP A 182 -13.70 -10.87 6.59
C ASP A 182 -13.74 -9.62 7.50
N ALA A 183 -14.94 -9.30 8.00
CA ALA A 183 -15.11 -8.17 8.90
C ALA A 183 -14.38 -8.32 10.24
N GLN A 184 -14.11 -9.55 10.68
CA GLN A 184 -13.40 -9.81 11.93
C GLN A 184 -11.91 -9.48 11.76
N ASP A 185 -11.32 -9.83 10.63
CA ASP A 185 -9.95 -9.44 10.27
C ASP A 185 -9.78 -7.91 10.35
N ILE A 186 -10.77 -7.15 9.87
CA ILE A 186 -10.72 -5.67 9.90
C ILE A 186 -10.90 -5.15 11.32
N ALA A 187 -11.80 -5.74 12.10
CA ALA A 187 -12.00 -5.38 13.50
C ALA A 187 -10.72 -5.59 14.33
N LEU A 188 -10.02 -6.71 14.13
CA LEU A 188 -8.74 -7.00 14.78
C LEU A 188 -7.67 -5.95 14.46
N LEU A 189 -7.53 -5.58 13.18
CA LEU A 189 -6.58 -4.53 12.78
C LEU A 189 -6.98 -3.15 13.30
N ALA A 190 -8.27 -2.83 13.29
CA ALA A 190 -8.79 -1.56 13.77
C ALA A 190 -8.48 -1.40 15.26
N GLU A 191 -8.86 -2.39 16.07
CA GLU A 191 -8.65 -2.38 17.51
C GLU A 191 -7.16 -2.33 17.88
N ALA A 192 -6.33 -3.15 17.22
CA ALA A 192 -4.87 -3.13 17.42
C ALA A 192 -4.21 -1.78 17.05
N SER A 193 -4.91 -0.94 16.27
CA SER A 193 -4.44 0.38 15.85
C SER A 193 -5.12 1.52 16.63
N GLY A 194 -6.05 1.22 17.53
CA GLY A 194 -6.89 2.20 18.23
C GLY A 194 -8.04 2.78 17.40
N TRP A 195 -8.31 2.21 16.23
CA TRP A 195 -9.43 2.58 15.35
C TRP A 195 -10.67 1.75 15.72
N ARG A 196 -11.84 2.18 15.24
CA ARG A 196 -13.09 1.41 15.39
C ARG A 196 -13.78 1.22 14.04
N LEU A 197 -14.13 -0.02 13.74
CA LEU A 197 -14.93 -0.37 12.57
C LEU A 197 -16.43 -0.29 12.90
N GLU A 198 -17.19 0.38 12.05
CA GLU A 198 -18.65 0.37 12.04
C GLU A 198 -19.14 -0.14 10.68
N ARG A 199 -20.12 -1.05 10.67
CA ARG A 199 -20.62 -1.67 9.43
C ARG A 199 -22.11 -1.45 9.28
N GLN A 200 -22.47 -0.98 8.08
CA GLN A 200 -23.84 -0.86 7.61
C GLN A 200 -23.92 -1.55 6.23
N PRO A 201 -25.12 -1.95 5.75
CA PRO A 201 -25.24 -2.72 4.51
C PRO A 201 -24.61 -2.06 3.27
N GLN A 202 -24.69 -0.72 3.17
CA GLN A 202 -24.15 0.02 2.01
C GLN A 202 -22.93 0.89 2.35
N ARG A 203 -22.52 0.93 3.62
CA ARG A 203 -21.45 1.81 4.11
C ARG A 203 -20.67 1.12 5.21
N TRP A 204 -19.35 1.06 5.07
CA TRP A 204 -18.47 0.72 6.18
C TRP A 204 -17.71 1.97 6.58
N SER A 205 -17.47 2.13 7.88
CA SER A 205 -16.82 3.32 8.42
C SER A 205 -15.67 2.93 9.34
N LEU A 206 -14.55 3.61 9.18
CA LEU A 206 -13.39 3.51 10.04
C LEU A 206 -13.29 4.80 10.87
N HIS A 207 -13.60 4.70 12.16
CA HIS A 207 -13.43 5.79 13.11
C HIS A 207 -11.99 5.83 13.56
N LEU A 208 -11.37 7.00 13.43
CA LEU A 208 -9.99 7.22 13.78
C LEU A 208 -9.82 7.25 15.31
N PRO A 209 -8.62 6.95 15.84
CA PRO A 209 -8.35 7.05 17.25
C PRO A 209 -8.60 8.50 17.71
N ALA A 210 -9.38 8.68 18.78
CA ALA A 210 -9.48 9.99 19.41
C ALA A 210 -8.07 10.46 19.79
N ALA A 211 -7.73 11.71 19.49
CA ALA A 211 -6.47 12.28 19.96
C ALA A 211 -6.41 12.08 21.48
N PRO A 212 -5.28 11.58 22.03
CA PRO A 212 -5.15 11.44 23.47
C PRO A 212 -5.40 12.82 24.07
N THR A 213 -6.46 12.92 24.88
CA THR A 213 -6.73 14.11 25.66
C THR A 213 -5.53 14.30 26.55
N ALA A 214 -4.76 15.38 26.32
CA ALA A 214 -3.70 15.76 27.23
C ALA A 214 -4.35 16.05 28.59
N CYS A 215 -4.16 15.14 29.54
CA CYS A 215 -4.42 15.39 30.95
C CYS A 215 -3.25 16.16 31.57
#